data_AF-A0A1V1P040-F1
#
_entry.id   AF-A0A1V1P040-F1
#
_cell.length_a   1.000
_cell.length_b   1.000
_cell.length_c   1.000
_cell.angle_alpha   90.00
_cell.angle_beta   90.00
_cell.angle_gamma   90.00
#
_symmetry.space_group_name_H-M   'P 1'
#
loop_
_entity.id
_entity.type
_entity.pdbx_description
1 polymer ?
#
loop_
_entity_poly.entity_id
_entity_poly.type
_entity_poly.pdbx_seq_one_letter_code
_entity_poly.pdbx_strand_id
1 'polypeptide(L)'
;MDVRIKRHIKIKGNANPYDPEWEMYFERRLEKETTEKLRYRSRIYDLWHQQNGICPVCREHITEESGWHKHHIIWRTDGGRDTNENLVLLHPNCHRQVHSQKWKVGKLGLEKGP
;
A
#
# COMPACT_ATOMS: atom_id res chain seq x y z
N MET A 1 -6.98 -19.75 -31.81
CA MET A 1 -6.61 -19.42 -30.42
C MET A 1 -7.33 -18.15 -30.05
N ASP A 2 -8.16 -18.18 -29.00
CA ASP A 2 -8.91 -17.02 -28.54
C ASP A 2 -8.10 -16.30 -27.46
N VAL A 3 -7.77 -15.03 -27.69
CA VAL A 3 -7.02 -14.19 -26.74
C VAL A 3 -8.01 -13.33 -25.99
N ARG A 4 -8.14 -13.54 -24.68
CA ARG A 4 -9.03 -12.74 -23.83
C ARG A 4 -8.67 -11.25 -23.91
N ILE A 5 -9.65 -10.44 -24.28
CA ILE A 5 -9.52 -8.98 -24.32
C ILE A 5 -9.42 -8.44 -22.89
N LYS A 6 -8.28 -7.86 -22.53
CA LYS A 6 -8.12 -7.08 -21.28
C LYS A 6 -8.36 -5.61 -21.55
N ARG A 7 -9.33 -5.00 -20.86
CA ARG A 7 -9.59 -3.56 -20.93
C ARG A 7 -8.64 -2.82 -19.98
N HIS A 8 -7.82 -1.94 -20.53
CA HIS A 8 -6.91 -1.07 -19.76
C HIS A 8 -7.54 0.31 -19.55
N ILE A 9 -7.52 0.81 -18.32
CA ILE A 9 -8.03 2.15 -17.99
C ILE A 9 -6.93 3.18 -18.27
N LYS A 10 -7.23 4.30 -18.96
CA LYS A 10 -6.23 5.35 -19.24
C LYS A 10 -5.66 5.95 -17.95
N ILE A 11 -4.38 6.31 -17.95
CA ILE A 11 -3.75 7.09 -16.87
C ILE A 11 -4.25 8.53 -16.95
N LYS A 12 -4.52 9.17 -15.81
CA LYS A 12 -4.91 10.58 -15.77
C LYS A 12 -3.77 11.44 -16.33
N GLY A 13 -4.06 12.34 -17.27
CA GLY A 13 -3.03 13.05 -18.04
C GLY A 13 -2.13 13.95 -17.19
N ASN A 14 -2.63 14.47 -16.08
CA ASN A 14 -1.89 15.28 -15.11
C ASN A 14 -1.25 14.46 -13.98
N ALA A 15 -1.36 13.12 -13.99
CA ALA A 15 -0.81 12.30 -12.93
C ALA A 15 0.71 12.19 -13.04
N ASN A 16 1.42 12.69 -12.02
CA ASN A 16 2.87 12.61 -11.93
C ASN A 16 3.29 11.53 -10.92
N PRO A 17 3.97 10.44 -11.33
CA PRO A 17 4.44 9.39 -10.43
C PRO A 17 5.42 9.84 -9.34
N TYR A 18 6.05 11.01 -9.53
CA TYR A 18 7.03 11.58 -8.60
C TYR A 18 6.45 12.69 -7.73
N ASP A 19 5.17 13.00 -7.90
CA ASP A 19 4.46 13.97 -7.07
C ASP A 19 3.68 13.22 -5.97
N PRO A 20 3.93 13.53 -4.70
CA PRO A 20 3.29 12.83 -3.59
C PRO A 20 1.76 12.90 -3.59
N GLU A 21 1.16 13.93 -4.21
CA GLU A 21 -0.31 14.03 -4.35
C GLU A 21 -0.90 12.82 -5.12
N TRP A 22 -0.11 12.24 -6.03
CA TRP A 22 -0.54 11.15 -6.89
C TRP A 22 -0.21 9.76 -6.35
N GLU A 23 0.45 9.65 -5.20
CA GLU A 23 0.93 8.36 -4.67
C GLU A 23 -0.24 7.38 -4.46
N MET A 24 -1.32 7.80 -3.78
CA MET A 24 -2.53 6.98 -3.61
C MET A 24 -3.15 6.53 -4.95
N TYR A 25 -3.04 7.34 -6.00
CA TYR A 25 -3.58 6.99 -7.33
C TYR A 25 -2.78 5.86 -7.97
N PHE A 26 -1.45 5.95 -7.92
CA PHE A 26 -0.56 4.94 -8.49
C PHE A 26 -0.54 3.65 -7.66
N GLU A 27 -0.58 3.73 -6.32
CA GLU A 27 -0.67 2.56 -5.46
C GLU A 27 -1.94 1.75 -5.72
N ARG A 28 -3.10 2.41 -5.80
CA ARG A 28 -4.38 1.73 -6.10
C ARG A 28 -4.37 1.04 -7.46
N ARG A 29 -3.72 1.64 -8.48
CA ARG A 29 -3.58 0.99 -9.79
C ARG A 29 -2.68 -0.24 -9.72
N LEU A 30 -1.56 -0.12 -9.02
CA LEU A 30 -0.60 -1.22 -8.86
C LEU A 30 -1.23 -2.39 -8.11
N GLU A 31 -2.00 -2.11 -7.05
CA GLU A 31 -2.73 -3.12 -6.29
C GLU A 31 -3.71 -3.87 -7.22
N LYS A 32 -4.58 -3.16 -7.94
CA LYS A 32 -5.51 -3.78 -8.91
C LYS A 32 -4.84 -4.64 -9.97
N GLU A 33 -3.67 -4.25 -10.46
CA GLU A 33 -2.95 -5.01 -11.49
C GLU A 33 -2.29 -6.29 -10.91
N THR A 34 -1.98 -6.30 -9.62
CA THR A 34 -1.15 -7.34 -9.00
C THR A 34 -1.89 -8.28 -8.05
N THR A 35 -3.10 -7.93 -7.58
CA THR A 35 -3.86 -8.72 -6.58
C THR A 35 -4.08 -10.18 -6.98
N GLU A 36 -4.26 -10.48 -8.27
CA GLU A 36 -4.49 -11.85 -8.74
C GLU A 36 -3.22 -12.72 -8.83
N LYS A 37 -2.03 -12.14 -8.65
CA LYS A 37 -0.75 -12.85 -8.80
C LYS A 37 -0.42 -13.62 -7.51
N LEU A 38 -0.01 -14.89 -7.62
CA LEU A 38 0.39 -15.69 -6.44
C LEU A 38 1.50 -15.04 -5.61
N ARG A 39 2.50 -14.43 -6.28
CA ARG A 39 3.57 -13.67 -5.62
C ARG A 39 3.03 -12.51 -4.77
N TYR A 40 1.94 -11.86 -5.19
CA TYR A 40 1.29 -10.81 -4.42
C TYR A 40 0.72 -11.39 -3.11
N ARG A 41 -0.02 -12.50 -3.19
CA ARG A 41 -0.64 -13.13 -2.01
C ARG A 41 0.41 -13.59 -0.99
N SER A 42 1.48 -14.23 -1.45
CA SER A 42 2.62 -14.60 -0.58
C SER A 42 3.20 -13.37 0.12
N ARG A 43 3.44 -12.30 -0.62
CA ARG A 43 4.03 -11.07 -0.07
C ARG A 43 3.12 -10.40 0.97
N ILE A 44 1.81 -10.40 0.75
CA ILE A 44 0.83 -9.91 1.73
C ILE A 44 0.89 -10.77 3.00
N TYR A 45 0.89 -12.09 2.85
CA TYR A 45 0.98 -13.01 3.99
C TYR A 45 2.26 -12.77 4.81
N ASP A 46 3.40 -12.61 4.15
CA ASP A 46 4.68 -12.33 4.81
C ASP A 46 4.62 -11.02 5.61
N LEU A 47 4.06 -9.95 5.02
CA LEU A 47 3.90 -8.66 5.71
C LEU A 47 2.96 -8.78 6.90
N TRP A 48 1.81 -9.42 6.70
CA TRP A 48 0.81 -9.66 7.75
C TRP A 48 1.44 -10.43 8.91
N HIS A 49 2.17 -11.51 8.64
CA HIS A 49 2.84 -12.29 9.66
C HIS A 49 3.94 -11.49 10.39
N GLN A 50 4.72 -10.68 9.66
CA GLN A 50 5.76 -9.82 10.26
C GLN A 50 5.20 -8.79 11.25
N GLN A 51 3.97 -8.31 11.04
CA GLN A 51 3.31 -7.36 11.94
C GLN A 51 2.35 -8.04 12.92
N ASN A 52 2.41 -9.37 13.07
CA ASN A 52 1.47 -10.18 13.87
C ASN A 52 -0.01 -9.94 13.51
N GLY A 53 -0.27 -9.54 12.26
CA GLY A 53 -1.58 -9.16 11.79
C GLY A 53 -2.12 -7.87 12.40
N ILE A 54 -1.32 -7.06 13.08
CA ILE A 54 -1.75 -5.84 13.77
C ILE A 54 -1.45 -4.62 12.91
N CYS A 55 -2.44 -3.74 12.73
CA CYS A 55 -2.26 -2.45 12.07
C CYS A 55 -1.43 -1.51 12.97
N PRO A 56 -0.28 -0.97 12.54
CA PRO A 56 0.56 -0.08 13.36
C PRO A 56 -0.08 1.28 13.69
N VAL A 57 -1.20 1.64 13.02
CA VAL A 57 -1.89 2.92 13.22
C VAL A 57 -2.93 2.81 14.34
N CYS A 58 -3.90 1.91 14.22
CA CYS A 58 -4.96 1.73 15.22
C CYS A 58 -4.67 0.64 16.25
N ARG A 59 -3.64 -0.20 16.04
CA ARG A 59 -3.27 -1.36 16.86
C ARG A 59 -4.32 -2.46 16.94
N GLU A 60 -5.25 -2.49 15.98
CA GLU A 60 -6.23 -3.56 15.84
C GLU A 60 -5.80 -4.59 14.79
N HIS A 61 -6.39 -5.78 14.83
CA HIS A 61 -6.11 -6.85 13.88
C HIS A 61 -6.62 -6.51 12.47
N ILE A 62 -5.81 -6.87 11.48
CA ILE A 62 -6.15 -6.87 10.06
C ILE A 62 -6.72 -8.25 9.74
N THR A 63 -8.02 -8.28 9.47
CA THR A 63 -8.78 -9.46 9.04
C THR A 63 -9.20 -9.32 7.57
N GLU A 64 -9.65 -10.43 6.97
CA GLU A 64 -10.24 -10.43 5.63
C GLU A 64 -11.42 -9.46 5.50
N GLU A 65 -12.23 -9.34 6.55
CA GLU A 65 -13.40 -8.44 6.60
C GLU A 65 -12.98 -6.96 6.63
N SER A 66 -11.94 -6.64 7.40
CA SER A 66 -11.41 -5.27 7.49
C SER A 66 -10.70 -4.83 6.22
N GLY A 67 -10.17 -5.79 5.47
CA GLY A 67 -9.30 -5.57 4.33
C GLY A 67 -7.97 -4.89 4.72
N TRP A 68 -7.11 -4.71 3.72
CA TRP A 68 -5.81 -4.08 3.89
C TRP A 68 -5.38 -3.34 2.62
N HIS A 69 -4.52 -2.34 2.81
CA HIS A 69 -3.71 -1.74 1.77
C HIS A 69 -2.24 -1.82 2.16
N LYS A 70 -1.35 -1.93 1.18
CA LYS A 70 0.08 -1.74 1.39
C LYS A 70 0.40 -0.25 1.49
N HIS A 71 1.30 0.09 2.40
CA HIS A 71 1.82 1.43 2.58
C HIS A 71 3.35 1.41 2.58
N HIS A 72 3.97 2.38 1.90
CA HIS A 72 5.41 2.59 1.93
C HIS A 72 5.82 3.45 3.12
N ILE A 73 6.69 2.93 3.99
CA ILE A 73 7.21 3.62 5.17
C ILE A 73 7.99 4.88 4.77
N ILE A 74 8.92 4.70 3.84
CA ILE A 74 9.57 5.77 3.08
C ILE A 74 8.86 5.84 1.74
N TRP A 75 8.29 7.01 1.42
CA TRP A 75 7.51 7.22 0.20
C TRP A 75 8.38 6.99 -1.03
N ARG A 76 7.79 6.56 -2.15
CA ARG A 76 8.58 6.28 -3.36
C ARG A 76 9.21 7.55 -3.92
N THR A 77 8.53 8.69 -3.76
CA THR A 77 9.01 10.02 -4.11
C THR A 77 10.25 10.42 -3.31
N ASP A 78 10.39 9.90 -2.10
CA ASP A 78 11.49 10.19 -1.18
C ASP A 78 12.62 9.15 -1.30
N GLY A 79 12.60 8.33 -2.36
CA GLY A 79 13.60 7.28 -2.61
C GLY A 79 13.29 5.93 -1.97
N GLY A 80 12.09 5.75 -1.41
CA GLY A 80 11.64 4.48 -0.84
C GLY A 80 11.58 3.36 -1.87
N ARG A 81 12.22 2.22 -1.55
CA ARG A 81 12.18 1.02 -2.40
C ARG A 81 10.91 0.22 -2.13
N ASP A 82 10.41 -0.49 -3.14
CA ASP A 82 9.31 -1.45 -2.98
C ASP A 82 9.87 -2.79 -2.44
N THR A 83 10.35 -2.78 -1.19
CA THR A 83 10.85 -3.98 -0.48
C THR A 83 9.99 -4.28 0.74
N ASN A 84 10.00 -5.52 1.24
CA ASN A 84 9.23 -5.87 2.45
C ASN A 84 9.68 -5.09 3.69
N GLU A 85 10.93 -4.62 3.73
CA GLU A 85 11.46 -3.77 4.80
C GLU A 85 10.81 -2.38 4.83
N ASN A 86 10.49 -1.85 3.65
CA ASN A 86 9.91 -0.52 3.49
C ASN A 86 8.38 -0.55 3.30
N LEU A 87 7.75 -1.71 3.50
CA LEU A 87 6.30 -1.87 3.38
C LEU A 87 5.68 -2.27 4.71
N VAL A 88 4.42 -1.85 4.88
CA VAL A 88 3.55 -2.26 5.98
C VAL A 88 2.11 -2.40 5.50
N LEU A 89 1.31 -3.25 6.14
CA LEU A 89 -0.12 -3.33 5.89
C LEU A 89 -0.88 -2.42 6.85
N LEU A 90 -1.82 -1.65 6.29
CA LEU A 90 -2.73 -0.79 7.02
C LEU A 90 -4.18 -1.13 6.64
N HIS A 91 -5.11 -0.89 7.56
CA HIS A 91 -6.52 -0.86 7.18
C HIS A 91 -6.77 0.23 6.13
N PRO A 92 -7.73 0.06 5.21
CA PRO A 92 -8.05 1.06 4.20
C PRO A 92 -8.32 2.47 4.75
N ASN A 93 -8.95 2.56 5.92
CA ASN A 93 -9.24 3.83 6.58
C ASN A 93 -7.98 4.44 7.21
N CYS A 94 -7.18 3.65 7.92
CA CYS A 94 -5.90 4.10 8.49
C CYS A 94 -4.95 4.56 7.38
N HIS A 95 -4.91 3.85 6.26
CA HIS A 95 -4.11 4.23 5.11
C HIS A 95 -4.48 5.63 4.58
N ARG A 96 -5.78 5.92 4.42
CA ARG A 96 -6.23 7.26 4.02
C ARG A 96 -5.84 8.33 5.03
N GLN A 97 -5.94 8.06 6.33
CA GLN A 97 -5.57 9.01 7.38
C GLN A 97 -4.09 9.34 7.35
N VAL A 98 -3.24 8.33 7.14
CA VAL A 98 -1.78 8.51 7.04
C VAL A 98 -1.43 9.42 5.86
N HIS A 99 -2.02 9.18 4.68
CA HIS A 99 -1.80 10.06 3.53
C HIS A 99 -2.36 11.47 3.74
N SER A 100 -3.57 11.59 4.30
CA SER A 100 -4.18 12.91 4.50
C SER A 100 -3.42 13.77 5.51
N GLN A 101 -2.87 13.13 6.55
CA GLN A 101 -2.16 13.82 7.63
C GLN A 101 -0.63 13.80 7.47
N LYS A 102 -0.12 13.19 6.40
CA LYS A 102 1.32 13.00 6.12
C LYS A 102 2.07 12.39 7.31
N TRP A 103 1.45 11.42 7.98
CA TRP A 103 2.05 10.74 9.12
C TRP A 103 3.16 9.79 8.68
N LYS A 104 4.23 9.70 9.47
CA LYS A 104 5.26 8.68 9.29
C LYS A 104 4.85 7.43 10.04
N VAL A 105 4.78 6.30 9.34
CA VAL A 105 4.39 5.02 9.89
C VAL A 105 5.58 4.07 9.80
N GLY A 106 6.06 3.56 10.93
CA GLY A 106 7.06 2.52 10.99
C GLY A 106 6.46 1.13 11.22
N LYS A 107 7.28 0.08 11.12
CA LYS A 107 6.87 -1.30 11.42
C LYS A 107 6.48 -1.52 12.88
N LEU A 108 7.04 -0.74 13.80
CA LEU A 108 6.82 -0.83 15.25
C LEU A 108 5.79 0.20 15.78
N GLY A 109 5.10 0.92 14.90
CA GLY A 109 4.09 1.92 15.26
C GLY A 109 4.28 3.27 14.58
N LEU A 110 3.40 4.21 14.91
CA LEU A 110 3.49 5.62 14.52
C LEU A 110 4.65 6.30 15.24
N GLU A 111 5.62 6.78 14.47
CA GLU A 111 6.55 7.81 14.94
C GLU A 111 6.01 9.15 14.46
N LYS A 112 5.62 10.01 15.41
CA LYS A 112 5.26 11.39 15.05
C LYS A 112 6.53 12.04 14.49
N GLY A 113 6.48 12.44 13.22
CA GLY A 113 7.51 13.28 12.63
C GLY A 113 7.60 14.64 13.35
N PRO A 114 8.74 15.35 13.20
CA PRO A 114 8.97 16.63 13.86
C PRO A 114 7.91 17.68 13.51
#